data_AF-A0A376LAD2-F1
#
_entry.id   AF-A0A376LAD2-F1
#
_cell.length_a   1.000
_cell.length_b   1.000
_cell.length_c   1.000
_cell.angle_alpha   90.00
_cell.angle_beta   90.00
_cell.angle_gamma   90.00
#
_symmetry.space_group_name_H-M   'P 1'
#
loop_
_entity.id
_entity.type
_entity.pdbx_description
1 polymer ?
#
loop_
_entity_poly.entity_id
_entity_poly.type
_entity_poly.pdbx_seq_one_letter_code
_entity_poly.pdbx_strand_id
1 'polypeptide(L)' 'MHIVANKAWAEKNPAAAKLFAIMQLPVADINAQNAIMHDGKASEGDIQGHVDGWIKAHQQQFDGWVNEALAAQK' A
#
# COMPACT_ATOMS: atom_id res chain seq x y z
N MET A 1 1.71 5.76 11.05
CA MET A 1 1.15 4.49 10.52
C MET A 1 2.14 3.40 10.85
N HIS A 2 1.67 2.27 11.37
CA HIS A 2 2.52 1.11 11.65
C HIS A 2 1.90 -0.12 11.00
N ILE A 3 2.70 -0.88 10.25
CA ILE A 3 2.31 -2.17 9.70
C ILE A 3 2.95 -3.23 10.59
N VAL A 4 2.13 -4.11 11.15
CA VAL A 4 2.60 -5.22 12.01
C VAL A 4 2.36 -6.52 11.26
N ALA A 5 3.41 -7.34 11.16
CA ALA A 5 3.34 -8.64 10.52
C ALA A 5 3.78 -9.74 11.49
N ASN A 6 3.25 -10.94 11.31
CA ASN A 6 3.74 -12.11 12.03
C ASN A 6 5.21 -12.38 11.66
N LYS A 7 6.06 -12.55 12.67
CA LYS A 7 7.52 -12.72 12.48
C LYS A 7 7.88 -13.89 11.56
N ALA A 8 7.34 -15.08 11.83
CA ALA A 8 7.64 -16.28 11.04
C ALA A 8 7.15 -16.15 9.59
N TRP A 9 6.06 -15.42 9.37
CA TRP A 9 5.59 -15.10 8.02
C TRP A 9 6.52 -14.11 7.32
N ALA A 10 6.94 -13.05 8.00
CA ALA A 10 7.83 -12.03 7.44
C ALA A 10 9.20 -12.60 7.03
N GLU A 11 9.75 -13.51 7.84
CA GLU A 11 11.00 -14.24 7.53
C GLU A 11 10.88 -15.09 6.25
N LYS A 12 9.70 -15.66 5.98
CA LYS A 12 9.43 -16.44 4.76
C LYS A 12 9.08 -15.58 3.54
N ASN A 13 8.77 -14.31 3.74
CA ASN A 13 8.34 -13.39 2.69
C ASN A 13 9.16 -12.09 2.75
N PRO A 14 10.48 -12.14 2.52
CA PRO A 14 11.38 -11.02 2.76
C PRO A 14 11.05 -9.79 1.89
N ALA A 15 10.57 -9.99 0.66
CA ALA A 15 10.12 -8.89 -0.19
C ALA A 15 8.90 -8.17 0.40
N ALA A 16 7.88 -8.91 0.84
CA ALA A 16 6.70 -8.32 1.46
C ALA A 16 7.02 -7.67 2.81
N ALA A 17 7.88 -8.30 3.62
CA ALA A 17 8.37 -7.72 4.87
C ALA A 17 9.09 -6.39 4.63
N LYS A 18 9.93 -6.31 3.59
CA LYS A 18 10.60 -5.07 3.20
C LYS A 18 9.61 -4.02 2.73
N LEU A 19 8.63 -4.39 1.89
CA LEU A 19 7.57 -3.49 1.45
C LEU A 19 6.84 -2.86 2.65
N PHE A 20 6.40 -3.68 3.61
CA PHE A 20 5.72 -3.20 4.83
C PHE A 20 6.60 -2.29 5.69
N ALA A 21 7.92 -2.49 5.68
CA ALA A 21 8.85 -1.67 6.45
C ALA A 21 9.09 -0.27 5.83
N ILE A 22 8.94 -0.12 4.51
CA ILE A 22 9.27 1.12 3.80
C ILE A 22 8.05 1.89 3.27
N MET A 23 6.93 1.20 3.03
CA MET A 23 5.77 1.84 2.45
C MET A 23 5.12 2.81 3.45
N GLN A 24 4.81 4.01 2.99
CA GLN A 24 4.18 5.04 3.81
C GLN A 24 3.15 5.82 3.01
N LEU A 25 1.89 5.76 3.47
CA LEU A 25 0.81 6.54 2.88
C LEU A 25 0.66 7.89 3.60
N PRO A 26 0.49 9.00 2.85
CA PRO A 26 0.12 10.28 3.43
C PRO A 26 -1.25 10.20 4.12
N VAL A 27 -1.37 10.81 5.31
CA VAL A 27 -2.66 10.86 6.05
C VAL A 27 -3.76 11.55 5.23
N ALA A 28 -3.40 12.54 4.42
CA ALA A 28 -4.33 13.24 3.55
C ALA A 28 -4.98 12.29 2.51
N ASP A 29 -4.21 11.38 1.93
CA ASP A 29 -4.72 10.42 0.94
C ASP A 29 -5.64 9.37 1.57
N ILE A 30 -5.31 8.92 2.79
CA ILE A 30 -6.17 8.03 3.59
C ILE A 30 -7.50 8.73 3.87
N ASN A 31 -7.47 10.00 4.27
CA ASN A 31 -8.69 10.77 4.53
C ASN A 31 -9.52 10.98 3.26
N ALA A 32 -8.88 11.23 2.12
CA ALA A 32 -9.57 11.36 0.85
C ALA A 32 -10.29 10.07 0.46
N GLN A 33 -9.62 8.92 0.57
CA GLN A 33 -10.25 7.61 0.31
C GLN A 33 -11.41 7.35 1.28
N ASN A 34 -11.23 7.61 2.58
CA ASN A 34 -12.27 7.44 3.59
C ASN A 34 -13.51 8.31 3.31
N ALA A 35 -13.32 9.56 2.87
CA ALA A 35 -14.42 10.44 2.49
C ALA A 35 -15.19 9.88 1.29
N ILE A 36 -14.50 9.43 0.25
CA ILE A 36 -15.13 8.86 -0.94
C ILE A 36 -15.94 7.59 -0.60
N MET A 37 -15.42 6.74 0.28
CA MET A 37 -16.16 5.56 0.78
C MET A 37 -17.37 5.96 1.61
N HIS A 38 -17.25 6.99 2.46
CA HIS A 38 -18.36 7.52 3.26
C HIS A 38 -19.50 8.06 2.37
N ASP A 39 -19.16 8.64 1.22
CA ASP A 39 -20.10 9.16 0.22
C ASP A 39 -20.75 8.06 -0.65
N GLY A 40 -20.53 6.78 -0.31
CA GLY A 40 -21.24 5.63 -0.89
C GLY A 40 -20.47 4.84 -1.95
N LYS A 41 -19.23 5.23 -2.29
CA LYS A 41 -18.35 4.46 -3.19
C LYS A 41 -17.50 3.47 -2.39
N ALA A 42 -18.13 2.52 -1.73
CA ALA A 42 -17.47 1.58 -0.82
C ALA A 42 -17.53 0.12 -1.29
N SER A 43 -18.02 -0.15 -2.51
CA SER A 43 -17.97 -1.50 -3.06
C SER A 43 -16.51 -1.93 -3.31
N GLU A 44 -16.27 -3.24 -3.40
CA GLU A 44 -14.94 -3.76 -3.73
C GLU A 44 -14.39 -3.18 -5.05
N GLY A 45 -15.27 -3.04 -6.06
CA GLY A 45 -14.92 -2.42 -7.34
C GLY A 45 -14.56 -0.93 -7.21
N ASP A 46 -15.28 -0.18 -6.36
CA ASP A 46 -14.95 1.22 -6.10
C ASP A 46 -13.59 1.34 -5.38
N ILE A 47 -13.35 0.49 -4.37
CA ILE A 47 -12.10 0.48 -3.62
C ILE A 47 -10.93 0.15 -4.54
N GLN A 48 -11.08 -0.83 -5.43
CA GLN A 48 -10.06 -1.14 -6.44
C GLN A 48 -9.79 0.08 -7.33
N GLY A 49 -10.84 0.74 -7.82
CA GLY A 49 -10.71 1.97 -8.61
C GLY A 49 -10.01 3.12 -7.86
N HIS A 50 -10.26 3.27 -6.57
CA HIS A 50 -9.57 4.26 -5.73
C HIS A 50 -8.07 3.95 -5.61
N VAL A 51 -7.73 2.67 -5.37
CA VAL A 51 -6.35 2.21 -5.25
C VAL A 51 -5.60 2.38 -6.58
N ASP A 52 -6.19 1.94 -7.69
CA ASP A 52 -5.60 2.08 -9.03
C ASP A 52 -5.38 3.56 -9.38
N GLY A 53 -6.35 4.42 -9.07
CA GLY A 53 -6.23 5.87 -9.23
C GLY A 53 -5.11 6.47 -8.40
N TRP A 54 -4.99 6.05 -7.13
CA TRP A 54 -3.92 6.51 -6.24
C TRP A 54 -2.54 6.07 -6.73
N ILE A 55 -2.38 4.80 -7.13
CA ILE A 55 -1.12 4.27 -7.68
C ILE A 55 -0.75 5.06 -8.94
N LYS A 56 -1.68 5.30 -9.85
CA LYS A 56 -1.42 6.08 -11.06
C LYS A 56 -0.94 7.51 -10.76
N ALA A 57 -1.51 8.15 -9.73
CA ALA A 57 -1.09 9.48 -9.29
C ALA A 57 0.28 9.48 -8.57
N HIS A 58 0.68 8.34 -7.99
CA HIS A 58 1.91 8.18 -7.20
C HIS A 58 2.87 7.13 -7.79
N GLN A 59 2.85 6.96 -9.11
CA GLN A 59 3.47 5.81 -9.78
C GLN A 59 4.95 5.65 -9.40
N GLN A 60 5.72 6.73 -9.45
CA GLN A 60 7.15 6.70 -9.10
C GLN A 60 7.40 6.28 -7.64
N GLN A 61 6.56 6.73 -6.71
CA GLN A 61 6.66 6.38 -5.29
C GLN A 61 6.31 4.91 -5.08
N PHE A 62 5.21 4.45 -5.68
CA PHE A 62 4.78 3.06 -5.60
C PHE A 62 5.81 2.12 -6.22
N ASP A 63 6.28 2.41 -7.44
CA ASP A 63 7.29 1.63 -8.13
C ASP A 63 8.62 1.61 -7.34
N GLY A 64 8.99 2.72 -6.72
CA GLY A 64 10.15 2.80 -5.83
C GLY A 64 10.06 1.79 -4.69
N TRP A 65 8.92 1.70 -4.00
CA TRP A 65 8.72 0.72 -2.94
C TRP A 65 8.74 -0.72 -3.45
N VAL A 66 8.08 -1.01 -4.58
CA VAL A 66 8.06 -2.35 -5.16
C VAL A 66 9.47 -2.80 -5.56
N ASN A 67 10.23 -1.92 -6.22
CA ASN A 67 11.60 -2.21 -6.64
C ASN A 67 12.52 -2.48 -5.44
N GLU A 68 12.46 -1.63 -4.40
CA GLU A 68 13.27 -1.84 -3.20
C GLU A 68 12.86 -3.12 -2.43
N ALA A 69 11.57 -3.43 -2.41
CA ALA A 69 11.05 -4.66 -1.82
C ALA A 69 11.54 -5.91 -2.57
N LEU A 70 11.46 -5.93 -3.90
CA LEU A 70 11.92 -7.05 -4.72
C LEU A 70 13.44 -7.26 -4.61
N ALA A 71 14.22 -6.18 -4.45
CA ALA A 71 15.67 -6.28 -4.22
C ALA A 71 16.04 -6.99 -2.89
N ALA A 72 15.11 -7.04 -1.92
CA ALA A 72 15.28 -7.75 -0.66
C ALA A 72 14.92 -9.24 -0.74
N GLN A 73 14.48 -9.73 -1.91
CA GLN A 73 14.18 -11.14 -2.14
C GLN A 73 15.49 -11.94 -2.27
N LYS A 74 16.05 -12.36 -1.12
CA LYS A 74 17.21 -13.26 -1.03
C LYS A 74 16.86 -14.48 -0.21
#